data_AF-A0A4Q4CWD9-F1
#
_entry.id   AF-A0A4Q4CWD9-F1
#
_cell.length_a   1.000
_cell.length_b   1.000
_cell.length_c   1.000
_cell.angle_alpha   90.00
_cell.angle_beta   90.00
_cell.angle_gamma   90.00
#
_symmetry.space_group_name_H-M   'P 1'
#
loop_
_entity.id
_entity.type
_entity.pdbx_description
1 polymer ?
#
loop_
_entity_poly.entity_id
_entity_poly.type
_entity_poly.pdbx_seq_one_letter_code
_entity_poly.pdbx_strand_id
1 'polypeptide(L)'
;RRHKPATKPQRITPARADAAAAAAPAPTPEPFVSFGAPQFAPEREALKAIAQYPHLAKAHLDDVHENDFTHPVGREVWKHLVAHGLPDRADSSFVPSVADTLPSDDLRRVLMIASSEPLSSTEGGAPAVVGSVIAHLQLLTSGRRVAEIKSKLQRTNPIDEAETYNRLFGELIALEQQHRALRDRAIGI
;
A
#
# COMPACT_ATOMS: atom_id res chain seq x y z
N ARG A 1 -71.06 -20.38 8.04
CA ARG A 1 -71.24 -19.04 7.42
C ARG A 1 -70.57 -18.02 8.34
N ARG A 2 -69.38 -17.52 7.98
CA ARG A 2 -69.16 -16.12 7.58
C ARG A 2 -69.67 -15.11 8.63
N HIS A 3 -68.79 -14.40 9.34
CA HIS A 3 -68.37 -13.03 8.96
C HIS A 3 -67.34 -12.44 9.94
N LYS A 4 -66.33 -11.82 9.34
CA LYS A 4 -65.32 -10.90 9.88
C LYS A 4 -65.97 -9.50 10.04
N PRO A 5 -65.49 -8.66 10.96
CA PRO A 5 -64.87 -7.39 10.54
C PRO A 5 -63.56 -7.14 11.35
N ALA A 6 -62.41 -6.86 10.76
CA ALA A 6 -61.98 -5.63 10.07
C ALA A 6 -61.66 -4.47 11.05
N THR A 7 -60.42 -4.42 11.53
CA THR A 7 -59.82 -3.23 12.16
C THR A 7 -58.60 -2.79 11.35
N LYS A 8 -58.68 -1.58 10.80
CA LYS A 8 -57.63 -0.75 10.19
C LYS A 8 -58.04 0.71 10.49
N PRO A 9 -57.15 1.71 10.44
CA PRO A 9 -55.81 1.78 11.03
C PRO A 9 -55.67 3.11 11.83
N GLN A 10 -55.04 3.10 13.01
CA GLN A 10 -54.72 4.36 13.68
C GLN A 10 -53.49 5.01 13.03
N ARG A 11 -53.76 6.16 12.43
CA ARG A 11 -52.82 7.13 11.86
C ARG A 11 -51.87 7.59 12.99
N ILE A 12 -50.62 7.16 12.92
CA ILE A 12 -49.51 7.82 13.62
C ILE A 12 -48.80 8.64 12.56
N THR A 13 -48.99 9.95 12.61
CA THR A 13 -48.21 10.93 11.84
C THR A 13 -46.73 10.78 12.18
N PRO A 14 -45.82 10.66 11.19
CA PRO A 14 -44.39 10.70 11.46
C PRO A 14 -44.00 12.15 11.79
N ALA A 15 -43.74 12.41 13.06
CA ALA A 15 -43.00 13.59 13.46
C ALA A 15 -41.58 13.43 12.94
N ARG A 16 -41.30 14.19 11.88
CA ARG A 16 -39.99 14.44 11.28
C ARG A 16 -39.03 14.95 12.35
N ALA A 17 -38.33 14.03 13.00
CA ALA A 17 -37.08 14.33 13.65
C ALA A 17 -36.00 14.22 12.58
N ASP A 18 -35.81 15.32 11.86
CA ASP A 18 -34.56 15.62 11.17
C ASP A 18 -33.45 15.65 12.23
N ALA A 19 -32.92 14.47 12.57
CA ALA A 19 -31.61 14.33 13.18
C ALA A 19 -30.68 13.79 12.10
N ALA A 20 -30.50 14.60 11.05
CA ALA A 20 -29.26 14.59 10.30
C ALA A 20 -28.17 15.01 11.30
N ALA A 21 -27.68 14.03 12.06
CA ALA A 21 -26.40 14.13 12.73
C ALA A 21 -25.38 14.34 11.62
N ALA A 22 -25.10 15.60 11.33
CA ALA A 22 -23.95 16.01 10.58
C ALA A 22 -22.74 15.38 11.27
N ALA A 23 -22.27 14.27 10.71
CA ALA A 23 -21.00 13.68 11.09
C ALA A 23 -19.95 14.77 10.86
N ALA A 24 -19.49 15.36 11.97
CA ALA A 24 -18.32 16.23 11.93
C ALA A 24 -17.20 15.44 11.24
N PRO A 25 -16.44 16.05 10.31
CA PRO A 25 -15.32 15.39 9.70
C PRO A 25 -14.38 14.94 10.82
N ALA A 26 -14.11 13.64 10.88
CA ALA A 26 -13.17 13.10 11.85
C ALA A 26 -11.84 13.87 11.75
N PRO A 27 -11.18 14.19 12.88
CA PRO A 27 -9.89 14.85 12.86
C PRO A 27 -8.95 14.07 11.94
N THR A 28 -8.27 14.75 11.02
CA THR A 28 -7.27 14.13 10.15
C THR A 28 -6.24 13.48 11.06
N PRO A 29 -6.07 12.14 11.02
CA PRO A 29 -5.10 11.47 11.87
C PRO A 29 -3.70 12.01 11.54
N GLU A 30 -2.90 12.25 12.58
CA GLU A 30 -1.51 12.60 12.39
C GLU A 30 -0.82 11.51 11.55
N PRO A 31 0.06 11.88 10.59
CA PRO A 31 0.67 10.93 9.66
C PRO A 31 1.26 9.70 10.36
N PHE A 32 1.87 9.86 11.53
CA PHE A 32 2.44 8.76 12.29
C PHE A 32 1.39 7.73 12.76
N VAL A 33 0.29 8.22 13.35
CA VAL A 33 -0.82 7.36 13.82
C VAL A 33 -1.49 6.67 12.63
N SER A 34 -1.61 7.35 11.49
CA SER A 34 -2.16 6.73 10.28
C SER A 34 -1.29 5.62 9.71
N PHE A 35 0.03 5.61 9.96
CA PHE A 35 0.91 4.57 9.42
C PHE A 35 0.60 3.16 9.96
N GLY A 36 0.04 3.06 11.15
CA GLY A 36 -0.41 1.78 11.73
C GLY A 36 -1.66 1.20 11.07
N ALA A 37 -2.33 1.94 10.19
CA ALA A 37 -3.61 1.53 9.62
C ALA A 37 -3.47 0.32 8.65
N PRO A 38 -4.50 -0.54 8.51
CA PRO A 38 -4.41 -1.79 7.75
C PRO A 38 -4.00 -1.63 6.28
N GLN A 39 -4.36 -0.52 5.64
CA GLN A 39 -4.01 -0.22 4.25
C GLN A 39 -2.50 -0.09 4.01
N PHE A 40 -1.72 0.24 5.05
CA PHE A 40 -0.25 0.34 4.97
C PHE A 40 0.45 -0.91 5.51
N ALA A 41 -0.28 -1.99 5.79
CA ALA A 41 0.33 -3.25 6.22
C ALA A 41 1.41 -3.75 5.24
N PRO A 42 1.22 -3.71 3.91
CA PRO A 42 2.26 -4.11 2.97
C PRO A 42 3.52 -3.22 3.03
N GLU A 43 3.35 -1.91 3.22
CA GLU A 43 4.48 -0.98 3.38
C GLU A 43 5.26 -1.24 4.67
N ARG A 44 4.55 -1.48 5.78
CA ARG A 44 5.18 -1.87 7.05
C ARG A 44 5.91 -3.19 6.93
N GLU A 45 5.32 -4.17 6.27
CA GLU A 45 5.93 -5.48 6.03
C GLU A 45 7.22 -5.33 5.21
N ALA A 46 7.22 -4.50 4.17
CA ALA A 46 8.42 -4.18 3.40
C ALA A 46 9.49 -3.51 4.26
N LEU A 47 9.14 -2.53 5.09
CA LEU A 47 10.10 -1.91 6.00
C LEU A 47 10.71 -2.92 6.99
N LYS A 48 9.92 -3.86 7.51
CA LYS A 48 10.44 -4.93 8.37
C LYS A 48 11.45 -5.80 7.62
N ALA A 49 11.10 -6.24 6.42
CA ALA A 49 11.95 -7.10 5.59
C ALA A 49 13.27 -6.42 5.27
N ILE A 50 13.23 -5.14 4.90
CA ILE A 50 14.42 -4.33 4.59
C ILE A 50 15.24 -4.07 5.86
N ALA A 51 14.62 -3.73 6.99
CA ALA A 51 15.33 -3.44 8.23
C ALA A 51 16.01 -4.69 8.81
N GLN A 52 15.37 -5.86 8.74
CA GLN A 52 15.89 -7.11 9.28
C GLN A 52 16.90 -7.78 8.36
N TYR A 53 16.69 -7.69 7.04
CA TYR A 53 17.53 -8.34 6.03
C TYR A 53 18.00 -7.35 4.96
N PRO A 54 18.75 -6.29 5.34
CA PRO A 54 19.09 -5.21 4.42
C PRO A 54 20.00 -5.68 3.27
N HIS A 55 20.84 -6.69 3.52
CA HIS A 55 21.68 -7.34 2.51
C HIS A 55 20.90 -8.17 1.48
N LEU A 56 19.74 -8.72 1.84
CA LEU A 56 18.87 -9.42 0.90
C LEU A 56 18.03 -8.42 0.09
N ALA A 57 17.56 -7.36 0.74
CA ALA A 57 16.84 -6.27 0.08
C ALA A 57 17.69 -5.55 -0.98
N LYS A 58 19.02 -5.51 -0.80
CA LYS A 58 19.95 -4.89 -1.76
C LYS A 58 19.81 -5.44 -3.18
N ALA A 59 19.54 -6.74 -3.33
CA ALA A 59 19.35 -7.37 -4.64
C ALA A 59 18.12 -6.84 -5.40
N HIS A 60 17.20 -6.18 -4.71
CA HIS A 60 15.96 -5.63 -5.25
C HIS A 60 15.94 -4.10 -5.23
N LEU A 61 17.06 -3.46 -4.89
CA LEU A 61 17.13 -2.00 -4.69
C LEU A 61 16.74 -1.24 -5.97
N ASP A 62 17.16 -1.73 -7.13
CA ASP A 62 16.84 -1.11 -8.43
C ASP A 62 15.35 -1.19 -8.77
N ASP A 63 14.64 -2.15 -8.18
CA ASP A 63 13.22 -2.39 -8.44
C ASP A 63 12.30 -1.67 -7.43
N VAL A 64 12.84 -1.06 -6.35
CA VAL A 64 12.06 -0.37 -5.33
C VAL A 64 12.28 1.14 -5.44
N HIS A 65 11.19 1.87 -5.61
CA HIS A 65 11.18 3.31 -5.77
C HIS A 65 10.41 3.99 -4.63
N GLU A 66 10.67 5.28 -4.43
CA GLU A 66 9.96 6.07 -3.42
C GLU A 66 8.44 6.05 -3.61
N ASN A 67 7.96 6.00 -4.85
CA ASN A 67 6.52 5.94 -5.18
C ASN A 67 5.84 4.61 -4.79
N ASP A 68 6.62 3.61 -4.39
CA ASP A 68 6.09 2.35 -3.88
C ASP A 68 5.50 2.50 -2.48
N PHE A 69 6.06 3.43 -1.70
CA PHE A 69 5.54 3.82 -0.41
C PHE A 69 4.54 4.97 -0.60
N THR A 70 3.26 4.71 -0.34
CA THR A 70 2.24 5.76 -0.42
C THR A 70 2.25 6.63 0.84
N HIS A 71 2.66 6.06 1.97
CA HIS A 71 2.69 6.77 3.22
C HIS A 71 3.98 7.61 3.38
N PRO A 72 3.91 8.88 3.83
CA PRO A 72 5.08 9.73 4.03
C PRO A 72 6.17 9.12 4.93
N VAL A 73 5.77 8.44 6.01
CA VAL A 73 6.71 7.75 6.93
C VAL A 73 7.50 6.66 6.19
N GLY A 74 6.82 5.83 5.38
CA GLY A 74 7.49 4.78 4.61
C GLY A 74 8.50 5.35 3.62
N ARG A 75 8.11 6.43 2.91
CA ARG A 75 8.99 7.14 1.97
C ARG A 75 10.23 7.71 2.64
N GLU A 76 10.06 8.42 3.74
CA GLU A 76 11.19 9.02 4.46
C GLU A 76 12.14 7.95 5.00
N VAL A 77 11.63 6.88 5.61
CA VAL A 77 12.49 5.78 6.08
C VAL A 77 13.23 5.12 4.93
N TRP A 78 12.54 4.80 3.83
CA TRP A 78 13.14 4.25 2.62
C TRP A 78 14.26 5.13 2.08
N LYS A 79 14.03 6.43 1.95
CA LYS A 79 15.02 7.39 1.47
C LYS A 79 16.31 7.37 2.29
N HIS A 80 16.21 7.29 3.61
CA HIS A 80 17.39 7.24 4.49
C HIS A 80 18.10 5.89 4.41
N LEU A 81 17.36 4.78 4.27
CA LEU A 81 17.95 3.44 4.05
C LEU A 81 18.76 3.41 2.74
N VAL A 82 18.23 3.95 1.65
CA VAL A 82 18.92 4.00 0.35
C VAL A 82 20.11 4.97 0.41
N ALA A 83 19.94 6.13 1.02
CA ALA A 83 21.02 7.12 1.15
C ALA A 83 22.19 6.62 2.00
N HIS A 84 21.92 5.80 3.02
CA HIS A 84 22.96 5.15 3.82
C HIS A 84 23.67 4.03 3.04
N GLY A 85 22.98 3.41 2.09
CA GLY A 85 23.47 2.31 1.27
C GLY A 85 23.27 0.96 1.95
N LEU A 86 22.48 0.09 1.33
CA LEU A 86 22.26 -1.26 1.86
C LEU A 86 23.58 -2.06 1.87
N PRO A 87 23.90 -2.75 2.98
CA PRO A 87 25.15 -3.47 3.16
C PRO A 87 25.17 -4.75 2.31
N ASP A 88 26.35 -5.25 1.94
CA ASP A 88 26.49 -6.51 1.20
C ASP A 88 26.31 -7.76 2.06
N ARG A 89 26.39 -7.62 3.38
CA ARG A 89 26.30 -8.70 4.36
C ARG A 89 25.44 -8.26 5.53
N ALA A 90 24.98 -9.23 6.33
CA ALA A 90 24.28 -8.94 7.57
C ALA A 90 25.15 -8.08 8.48
N ASP A 91 24.62 -6.94 8.91
CA ASP A 91 25.27 -5.97 9.79
C ASP A 91 24.24 -5.47 10.80
N SER A 92 24.47 -5.76 12.09
CA SER A 92 23.59 -5.36 13.18
C SER A 92 23.69 -3.87 13.51
N SER A 93 24.77 -3.19 13.10
CA SER A 93 24.98 -1.76 13.31
C SER A 93 24.29 -0.89 12.25
N PHE A 94 23.86 -1.48 11.13
CA PHE A 94 23.22 -0.77 10.02
C PHE A 94 21.96 -0.03 10.46
N VAL A 95 21.00 -0.71 11.09
CA VAL A 95 19.73 -0.09 11.50
C VAL A 95 19.94 1.05 12.51
N PRO A 96 20.73 0.88 13.60
CA PRO A 96 21.07 2.00 14.48
C PRO A 96 21.72 3.18 13.74
N SER A 97 22.67 2.90 12.84
CA SER A 97 23.36 3.94 12.08
C SER A 97 22.42 4.71 11.14
N VAL A 98 21.45 4.04 10.52
CA VAL A 98 20.40 4.70 9.74
C VAL A 98 19.47 5.51 10.65
N ALA A 99 19.11 4.99 11.83
CA ALA A 99 18.26 5.70 12.78
C ALA A 99 18.86 7.03 13.23
N ASP A 100 20.18 7.10 13.41
CA ASP A 100 20.88 8.34 13.76
C ASP A 100 20.74 9.43 12.69
N THR A 101 20.56 9.05 11.42
CA THR A 101 20.36 9.99 10.32
C THR A 101 18.92 10.51 10.19
N LEU A 102 17.95 9.85 10.84
CA LEU A 102 16.54 10.24 10.73
C LEU A 102 16.26 11.56 11.46
N PRO A 103 15.45 12.46 10.86
CA PRO A 103 15.21 13.80 11.40
C PRO A 103 14.22 13.84 12.57
N SER A 104 13.49 12.76 12.83
CA SER A 104 12.43 12.70 13.86
C SER A 104 12.55 11.42 14.68
N ASP A 105 12.37 11.54 16.00
CA ASP A 105 12.33 10.42 16.94
C ASP A 105 11.21 9.43 16.64
N ASP A 106 10.13 9.88 16.01
CA ASP A 106 9.05 9.00 15.59
C ASP A 106 9.47 8.09 14.45
N LEU A 107 10.19 8.61 13.45
CA LEU A 107 10.74 7.80 12.35
C LEU A 107 11.75 6.78 12.89
N ARG A 108 12.59 7.20 13.85
CA ARG A 108 13.51 6.28 14.57
C ARG A 108 12.74 5.16 15.24
N ARG A 109 11.66 5.49 15.95
CA ARG A 109 10.80 4.49 16.59
C ARG A 109 10.21 3.51 15.57
N VAL A 110 9.71 3.97 14.43
CA VAL A 110 9.20 3.08 13.36
C VAL A 110 10.28 2.12 12.88
N LEU A 111 11.46 2.64 12.55
CA LEU A 111 12.55 1.83 12.02
C LEU A 111 13.01 0.78 13.06
N MET A 112 13.13 1.18 14.33
CA MET A 112 13.51 0.27 15.41
C MET A 112 12.47 -0.82 15.63
N ILE A 113 11.16 -0.48 15.63
CA ILE A 113 10.09 -1.48 15.72
C ILE A 113 10.17 -2.43 14.52
N ALA A 114 10.30 -1.90 13.30
CA ALA A 114 10.38 -2.73 12.08
C ALA A 114 11.57 -3.70 12.10
N SER A 115 12.68 -3.32 12.71
CA SER A 115 13.87 -4.18 12.84
C SER A 115 13.70 -5.36 13.81
N SER A 116 12.65 -5.36 14.63
CA SER A 116 12.41 -6.36 15.67
C SER A 116 11.08 -7.11 15.54
N GLU A 117 10.09 -6.53 14.85
CA GLU A 117 8.78 -7.13 14.68
C GLU A 117 8.84 -8.30 13.69
N PRO A 118 8.34 -9.50 14.01
CA PRO A 118 8.42 -10.64 13.11
C PRO A 118 7.70 -10.37 11.78
N LEU A 119 8.26 -10.94 10.71
CA LEU A 119 7.61 -11.00 9.41
C LEU A 119 6.38 -11.90 9.47
N SER A 120 5.35 -11.53 8.72
CA SER A 120 4.06 -12.20 8.63
C SER A 120 4.16 -13.58 7.96
N SER A 121 5.15 -13.77 7.09
CA SER A 121 5.49 -15.06 6.48
C SER A 121 6.94 -15.43 6.79
N THR A 122 7.18 -16.71 7.03
CA THR A 122 8.53 -17.29 7.18
C THR A 122 8.76 -18.45 6.20
N GLU A 123 7.80 -18.72 5.32
CA GLU A 123 7.85 -19.81 4.36
C GLU A 123 8.94 -19.58 3.31
N GLY A 124 9.70 -20.63 2.97
CA GLY A 124 10.80 -20.51 2.01
C GLY A 124 12.06 -19.80 2.54
N GLY A 125 12.07 -19.35 3.79
CA GLY A 125 13.21 -18.68 4.44
C GLY A 125 13.36 -17.20 4.07
N ALA A 126 14.29 -16.52 4.75
CA ALA A 126 14.43 -15.06 4.65
C ALA A 126 14.60 -14.52 3.21
N PRO A 127 15.40 -15.12 2.31
CA PRO A 127 15.50 -14.63 0.92
C PRO A 127 14.19 -14.68 0.15
N ALA A 128 13.43 -15.76 0.28
CA ALA A 128 12.14 -15.91 -0.41
C ALA A 128 11.10 -14.92 0.13
N VAL A 129 11.04 -14.77 1.45
CA VAL A 129 10.13 -13.82 2.11
C VAL A 129 10.45 -12.39 1.72
N VAL A 130 11.72 -11.98 1.75
CA VAL A 130 12.13 -10.62 1.36
C VAL A 130 11.74 -10.33 -0.09
N GLY A 131 12.01 -11.26 -1.01
CA GLY A 131 11.63 -11.12 -2.41
C GLY A 131 10.12 -11.03 -2.61
N SER A 132 9.34 -11.88 -1.94
CA SER A 132 7.87 -11.89 -1.98
C SER A 132 7.27 -10.57 -1.45
N VAL A 133 7.76 -10.09 -0.31
CA VAL A 133 7.30 -8.83 0.30
C VAL A 133 7.58 -7.63 -0.59
N ILE A 134 8.79 -7.56 -1.17
CA ILE A 134 9.17 -6.48 -2.09
C ILE A 134 8.33 -6.55 -3.37
N ALA A 135 8.13 -7.74 -3.94
CA ALA A 135 7.26 -7.94 -5.11
C ALA A 135 5.81 -7.53 -4.81
N HIS A 136 5.32 -7.79 -3.60
CA HIS A 136 3.98 -7.37 -3.18
C HIS A 136 3.86 -5.84 -3.11
N LEU A 137 4.90 -5.14 -2.64
CA LEU A 137 4.94 -3.68 -2.64
C LEU A 137 4.87 -3.12 -4.09
N GLN A 138 5.67 -3.67 -5.00
CA GLN A 138 5.66 -3.30 -6.42
C GLN A 138 4.33 -3.59 -7.10
N LEU A 139 3.68 -4.70 -6.72
CA LEU A 139 2.37 -5.08 -7.26
C LEU A 139 1.32 -3.99 -6.96
N LEU A 140 1.34 -3.40 -5.78
CA LEU A 140 0.43 -2.32 -5.41
C LEU A 140 0.66 -1.09 -6.28
N THR A 141 1.91 -0.72 -6.54
CA THR A 141 2.27 0.40 -7.41
C THR A 141 1.86 0.16 -8.86
N SER A 142 2.18 -1.02 -9.37
CA SER A 142 1.79 -1.43 -10.72
C SER A 142 0.26 -1.43 -10.87
N GLY A 143 -0.49 -1.90 -9.87
CA GLY A 143 -1.95 -1.82 -9.85
C GLY A 143 -2.49 -0.38 -9.91
N ARG A 144 -1.87 0.56 -9.19
CA ARG A 144 -2.21 1.99 -9.27
C ARG A 144 -1.96 2.55 -10.68
N ARG A 145 -0.82 2.20 -11.29
CA ARG A 145 -0.47 2.64 -12.64
C ARG A 145 -1.42 2.08 -13.70
N VAL A 146 -1.78 0.80 -13.59
CA VAL A 146 -2.80 0.17 -14.43
C VAL A 146 -4.14 0.90 -14.33
N ALA A 147 -4.58 1.22 -13.11
CA ALA A 147 -5.82 1.97 -12.89
C ALA A 147 -5.77 3.38 -13.51
N GLU A 148 -4.63 4.07 -13.39
CA GLU A 148 -4.41 5.39 -14.00
C GLU A 148 -4.54 5.34 -15.54
N ILE A 149 -3.86 4.39 -16.18
CA ILE A 149 -3.90 4.24 -17.65
C ILE A 149 -5.29 3.82 -18.12
N LYS A 150 -5.98 2.91 -17.42
CA LYS A 150 -7.38 2.57 -17.71
C LYS A 150 -8.30 3.79 -17.63
N SER A 151 -8.14 4.62 -16.59
CA SER A 151 -8.92 5.86 -16.45
C SER A 151 -8.66 6.87 -17.57
N LYS A 152 -7.41 6.98 -18.06
CA LYS A 152 -7.08 7.82 -19.23
C LYS A 152 -7.69 7.25 -20.51
N LEU A 153 -7.58 5.95 -20.73
CA LEU A 153 -8.12 5.26 -21.89
C LEU A 153 -9.65 5.43 -21.98
N GLN A 154 -10.37 5.29 -20.87
CA GLN A 154 -11.83 5.48 -20.80
C GLN A 154 -12.30 6.90 -21.16
N ARG A 155 -11.42 7.90 -21.03
CA ARG A 155 -11.70 9.30 -21.36
C ARG A 155 -11.21 9.70 -22.76
N THR A 156 -10.41 8.85 -23.41
CA THR A 156 -9.86 9.11 -24.74
C THR A 156 -10.85 8.61 -25.78
N ASN A 157 -11.24 9.46 -26.75
CA ASN A 157 -12.12 9.03 -27.82
C ASN A 157 -11.35 8.14 -28.82
N PRO A 158 -11.73 6.86 -28.99
CA PRO A 158 -11.02 5.95 -29.90
C PRO A 158 -11.15 6.32 -31.38
N ILE A 159 -12.08 7.20 -31.75
CA ILE A 159 -12.31 7.64 -33.14
C ILE A 159 -11.52 8.92 -33.42
N ASP A 160 -11.72 9.96 -32.61
CA ASP A 160 -11.10 11.27 -32.83
C ASP A 160 -9.61 11.28 -32.44
N GLU A 161 -9.21 10.44 -31.48
CA GLU A 161 -7.86 10.37 -30.91
C GLU A 161 -7.25 8.96 -31.05
N ALA A 162 -7.43 8.33 -32.22
CA ALA A 162 -7.05 6.93 -32.46
C ALA A 162 -5.56 6.62 -32.15
N GLU A 163 -4.63 7.52 -32.49
CA GLU A 163 -3.20 7.32 -32.21
C GLU A 163 -2.91 7.31 -30.70
N THR A 164 -3.46 8.27 -29.96
CA THR A 164 -3.33 8.36 -28.50
C THR A 164 -3.95 7.15 -27.83
N TYR A 165 -5.13 6.72 -28.27
CA TYR A 165 -5.81 5.54 -27.77
C TYR A 165 -4.94 4.28 -27.96
N ASN A 166 -4.43 4.03 -29.17
CA ASN A 166 -3.62 2.85 -29.47
C ASN A 166 -2.33 2.81 -28.65
N ARG A 167 -1.67 3.97 -28.44
CA ARG A 167 -0.50 4.08 -27.57
C ARG A 167 -0.82 3.74 -26.12
N LEU A 168 -1.89 4.32 -25.56
CA LEU A 168 -2.32 4.05 -24.18
C LEU A 168 -2.75 2.59 -24.00
N PHE A 169 -3.40 2.00 -25.00
CA PHE A 169 -3.77 0.59 -24.99
C PHE A 169 -2.53 -0.31 -25.00
N GLY A 170 -1.52 0.01 -25.83
CA GLY A 170 -0.24 -0.71 -25.83
C GLY A 170 0.48 -0.63 -24.48
N GLU A 171 0.55 0.57 -23.86
CA GLU A 171 1.10 0.76 -22.51
C GLU A 171 0.34 -0.07 -21.48
N LEU A 172 -0.99 -0.11 -21.57
CA LEU A 172 -1.83 -0.90 -20.66
C LEU A 172 -1.51 -2.39 -20.74
N ILE A 173 -1.37 -2.95 -21.95
CA ILE A 173 -1.06 -4.38 -22.11
C ILE A 173 0.32 -4.70 -21.52
N ALA A 174 1.32 -3.86 -21.76
CA ALA A 174 2.65 -4.05 -21.19
C ALA A 174 2.62 -4.02 -19.65
N LEU A 175 1.89 -3.05 -19.07
CA LEU A 175 1.73 -2.94 -17.62
C LEU A 175 0.99 -4.14 -17.00
N GLU A 176 -0.05 -4.65 -17.67
CA GLU A 176 -0.79 -5.83 -17.20
C GLU A 176 0.07 -7.11 -17.22
N GLN A 177 0.95 -7.25 -18.23
CA GLN A 177 1.91 -8.35 -18.28
C GLN A 177 2.93 -8.26 -17.13
N GLN A 178 3.48 -7.07 -16.88
CA GLN A 178 4.37 -6.82 -15.75
C GLN A 178 3.67 -7.09 -14.41
N HIS A 179 2.44 -6.60 -14.24
CA HIS A 179 1.63 -6.80 -13.05
C HIS A 179 1.37 -8.29 -12.77
N ARG A 180 1.14 -9.09 -13.81
CA ARG A 180 1.01 -10.55 -13.68
C ARG A 180 2.31 -11.21 -13.21
N ALA A 181 3.44 -10.86 -13.81
CA ALA A 181 4.74 -11.40 -13.41
C ALA A 181 5.10 -11.04 -11.96
N LEU A 182 4.78 -9.83 -11.52
CA LEU A 182 4.95 -9.40 -10.13
C LEU A 182 4.06 -10.18 -9.17
N ARG A 183 2.82 -10.49 -9.57
CA ARG A 183 1.91 -11.29 -8.76
C ARG A 183 2.46 -12.70 -8.54
N ASP A 184 2.97 -13.33 -9.59
CA ASP A 184 3.53 -14.69 -9.49
C ASP A 184 4.72 -14.70 -8.50
N ARG A 185 5.62 -13.71 -8.60
CA ARG A 185 6.72 -13.50 -7.64
C ARG A 185 6.25 -13.22 -6.22
N ALA A 186 5.20 -12.41 -6.04
CA ALA A 186 4.67 -12.07 -4.72
C ALA A 186 4.07 -13.30 -4.01
N ILE A 187 3.50 -14.25 -4.75
CA ILE A 187 2.99 -15.52 -4.21
C ILE A 187 4.12 -16.53 -3.98
N GLY A 188 5.32 -16.29 -4.55
CA GLY A 188 6.47 -17.19 -4.47
C GLY A 188 6.42 -18.35 -5.48
N ILE A 189 5.76 -18.13 -6.62
CA ILE A 189 5.64 -19.10 -7.74
C ILE A 189 6.69 -18.81 -8.81
#